data_AF-A0A259FHK3-F1
#
_entry.id   AF-A0A259FHK3-F1
#
_cell.length_a   1.000
_cell.length_b   1.000
_cell.length_c   1.000
_cell.angle_alpha   90.00
_cell.angle_beta   90.00
_cell.angle_gamma   90.00
#
_symmetry.space_group_name_H-M   'P 1'
#
loop_
_entity.id
_entity.type
_entity.pdbx_description
1 polymer ?
#
loop_
_entity_poly.entity_id
_entity_poly.type
_entity_poly.pdbx_seq_one_letter_code
_entity_poly.pdbx_strand_id
1 'polypeptide(L)'
;MLIATLLISFAGLVQAGAGHELKPMHGGVIVEAKDIDVELVTKPDSLSLYLTDHGKPIPPDGGTAKLTVLIGSEKKDFELLPNEGKLEVKGNFAIPKGAKAIAVIKIKAKVITARFNL
;
A
#
# COMPACT_ATOMS: atom_id res chain seq x y z
N MET A 1 41.97 9.16 7.17
CA MET A 1 41.24 7.89 6.95
C MET A 1 39.78 8.16 7.28
N LEU A 2 38.92 8.25 6.26
CA LEU A 2 37.49 8.54 6.44
C LEU A 2 36.76 7.20 6.40
N ILE A 3 36.25 6.72 7.53
CA ILE A 3 35.50 5.46 7.60
C ILE A 3 34.02 5.81 7.41
N ALA A 4 33.49 5.47 6.24
CA ALA A 4 32.07 5.52 5.93
C ALA A 4 31.39 4.26 6.48
N THR A 5 30.48 4.42 7.44
CA THR A 5 29.70 3.30 7.99
C THR A 5 28.38 3.21 7.24
N LEU A 6 28.28 2.28 6.29
CA LEU A 6 27.05 1.94 5.58
C LEU A 6 26.30 0.86 6.38
N LEU A 7 25.25 1.25 7.10
CA LEU A 7 24.33 0.32 7.75
C LEU A 7 23.35 -0.23 6.72
N ILE A 8 23.64 -1.41 6.17
CA ILE A 8 22.68 -2.18 5.36
C ILE A 8 21.73 -2.88 6.32
N SER A 9 20.52 -2.35 6.47
CA SER A 9 19.42 -3.04 7.15
C SER A 9 18.64 -3.84 6.12
N PHE A 10 18.91 -5.15 6.03
CA PHE A 10 18.13 -6.09 5.23
C PHE A 10 17.13 -6.80 6.16
N ALA A 11 15.84 -6.53 6.00
CA ALA A 11 14.75 -7.23 6.68
C ALA A 11 13.54 -7.23 5.73
N GLY A 12 12.89 -8.34 5.37
CA GLY A 12 13.16 -9.74 5.61
C GLY A 12 12.51 -10.58 4.52
N LEU A 13 13.03 -11.78 4.28
CA LEU A 13 12.39 -12.78 3.45
C LEU A 13 11.36 -13.51 4.32
N VAL A 14 10.09 -13.21 4.12
CA VAL A 14 9.00 -14.13 4.51
C VAL A 14 8.62 -14.87 3.24
N GLN A 15 9.05 -16.14 3.16
CA GLN A 15 8.56 -17.06 2.14
C GLN A 15 7.37 -17.82 2.73
N ALA A 16 6.20 -17.68 2.13
CA ALA A 16 5.00 -18.41 2.53
C ALA A 16 4.20 -18.86 1.31
N GLY A 17 4.13 -20.19 1.13
CA GLY A 17 3.03 -20.90 0.49
C GLY A 17 2.94 -20.85 -1.04
N ALA A 18 2.44 -21.94 -1.63
CA ALA A 18 2.04 -22.01 -3.04
C ALA A 18 0.75 -21.21 -3.31
N GLY A 19 0.81 -19.90 -3.02
CA GLY A 19 0.02 -18.85 -3.65
C GLY A 19 0.98 -17.94 -4.41
N HIS A 20 0.52 -17.06 -5.28
CA HIS A 20 1.43 -16.12 -5.95
C HIS A 20 2.25 -15.36 -4.89
N GLU A 21 3.57 -15.30 -5.06
CA GLU A 21 4.44 -14.63 -4.11
C GLU A 21 4.05 -13.15 -4.05
N LEU A 22 3.41 -12.76 -2.94
CA LEU A 22 3.04 -11.38 -2.68
C LEU A 22 4.30 -10.57 -2.39
N LYS A 23 4.92 -10.07 -3.46
CA LYS A 23 6.13 -9.26 -3.40
C LYS A 23 5.79 -7.78 -3.63
N PRO A 24 5.97 -6.89 -2.64
CA PRO A 24 5.85 -5.45 -2.86
C PRO A 24 6.79 -4.98 -3.97
N MET A 25 6.27 -4.23 -4.93
CA MET A 25 7.04 -3.73 -6.08
C MET A 25 7.50 -2.28 -5.90
N HIS A 26 6.88 -1.55 -4.98
CA HIS A 26 7.06 -0.11 -4.79
C HIS A 26 7.56 0.25 -3.37
N GLY A 27 7.92 -0.76 -2.58
CA GLY A 27 8.42 -0.59 -1.20
C GLY A 27 7.31 -0.42 -0.17
N GLY A 28 6.08 -0.85 -0.48
CA GLY A 28 4.93 -0.80 0.41
C GLY A 28 4.66 -2.10 1.15
N VAL A 29 3.49 -2.17 1.76
CA VAL A 29 2.91 -3.39 2.33
C VAL A 29 1.86 -3.91 1.35
N ILE A 30 1.98 -5.17 0.94
CA ILE A 30 1.07 -5.80 -0.03
C ILE A 30 0.14 -6.79 0.65
N VAL A 31 -1.12 -6.83 0.22
CA VAL A 31 -2.11 -7.83 0.64
C VAL A 31 -2.97 -8.25 -0.55
N GLU A 32 -3.40 -9.50 -0.58
CA GLU A 32 -4.37 -9.98 -1.56
C GLU A 32 -5.80 -9.72 -1.06
N ALA A 33 -6.66 -9.18 -1.92
CA ALA A 33 -8.08 -8.99 -1.65
C ALA A 33 -8.92 -9.19 -2.92
N LYS A 34 -9.78 -10.22 -2.91
CA LYS A 34 -10.59 -10.62 -4.08
C LYS A 34 -9.73 -10.88 -5.34
N ASP A 35 -8.67 -11.67 -5.18
CA ASP A 35 -7.71 -12.03 -6.24
C ASP A 35 -6.95 -10.83 -6.85
N ILE A 36 -7.00 -9.67 -6.18
CA ILE A 36 -6.22 -8.48 -6.54
C ILE A 36 -5.19 -8.25 -5.45
N ASP A 37 -3.91 -8.15 -5.82
CA ASP A 37 -2.89 -7.69 -4.90
C ASP A 37 -2.97 -6.17 -4.82
N VAL A 38 -3.03 -5.69 -3.59
CA VAL A 38 -3.09 -4.27 -3.26
C VAL A 38 -1.85 -3.92 -2.47
N GLU A 39 -0.98 -3.11 -3.06
CA GLU A 39 0.20 -2.59 -2.38
C GLU A 39 -0.06 -1.17 -1.88
N LEU A 40 0.04 -0.97 -0.56
CA LEU A 40 -0.02 0.34 0.08
C LEU A 40 1.39 0.86 0.34
N VAL A 41 1.72 1.98 -0.31
CA VAL A 41 2.98 2.72 -0.08
C VAL A 41 2.67 3.95 0.75
N THR A 42 3.34 4.06 1.90
CA THR A 42 3.23 5.21 2.80
C THR A 42 4.53 6.00 2.79
N LYS A 43 4.49 7.22 2.26
CA LYS A 43 5.60 8.18 2.29
C LYS A 43 5.21 9.43 3.09
N PRO A 44 6.16 10.23 3.57
CA PRO A 44 5.86 11.48 4.26
C PRO A 44 5.04 12.46 3.41
N ASP A 45 5.15 12.40 2.08
CA ASP A 45 4.53 13.32 1.14
C ASP A 45 3.32 12.74 0.38
N SER A 46 3.11 11.42 0.45
CA SER A 46 2.12 10.72 -0.36
C SER A 46 1.66 9.40 0.26
N LEU A 47 0.39 9.08 0.08
CA LEU A 47 -0.16 7.73 0.29
C LEU A 47 -0.62 7.20 -1.05
N SER A 48 -0.18 6.00 -1.42
CA SER A 48 -0.47 5.41 -2.73
C SER A 48 -0.94 3.97 -2.61
N LEU A 49 -1.90 3.58 -3.45
CA LEU A 49 -2.31 2.20 -3.67
C LEU A 49 -2.01 1.79 -5.11
N TYR A 50 -1.25 0.71 -5.26
CA TYR A 50 -1.03 0.02 -6.53
C TYR A 50 -1.86 -1.25 -6.55
N LEU A 51 -2.45 -1.55 -7.70
CA LEU A 51 -3.33 -2.69 -7.89
C LEU A 51 -2.71 -3.61 -8.95
N THR A 52 -2.56 -4.89 -8.62
CA THR A 52 -2.11 -5.91 -9.57
C THR A 52 -3.03 -7.12 -9.59
N ASP A 53 -3.20 -7.72 -10.75
CA ASP A 53 -3.85 -9.00 -10.96
C ASP A 53 -2.77 -9.98 -11.40
N HIS A 54 -2.33 -10.86 -10.49
CA HIS A 54 -1.24 -11.81 -10.76
C HIS A 54 0.04 -11.11 -11.28
N GLY A 55 0.45 -10.03 -10.62
CA GLY A 55 1.61 -9.21 -10.99
C GLY A 55 1.41 -8.30 -12.21
N LYS A 56 0.24 -8.30 -12.86
CA LYS A 56 -0.07 -7.36 -13.96
C LYS A 56 -0.74 -6.10 -13.40
N PRO A 57 -0.23 -4.90 -13.71
CA PRO A 57 -0.83 -3.65 -13.26
C PRO A 57 -2.28 -3.50 -13.72
N ILE A 58 -3.14 -3.04 -12.80
CA ILE A 58 -4.53 -2.67 -13.09
C ILE A 58 -4.61 -1.13 -13.07
N PRO A 59 -4.89 -0.48 -14.21
CA PRO A 59 -5.13 0.96 -14.24
C PRO A 59 -6.33 1.33 -13.36
N PRO A 60 -6.21 2.32 -12.46
CA PRO A 60 -7.28 2.73 -11.57
C PRO A 60 -8.23 3.77 -12.20
N ASP A 61 -8.27 3.87 -13.53
CA ASP A 61 -9.04 4.87 -14.25
C ASP A 61 -10.52 4.87 -13.85
N GLY A 62 -11.03 6.05 -13.50
CA GLY A 62 -12.40 6.23 -13.00
C GLY A 62 -12.67 5.60 -11.62
N GLY A 63 -11.64 5.06 -10.96
CA GLY A 63 -11.71 4.52 -9.62
C GLY A 63 -11.40 5.55 -8.54
N THR A 64 -11.70 5.20 -7.30
CA THR A 64 -11.29 5.96 -6.10
C THR A 64 -11.03 4.99 -4.96
N ALA A 65 -10.32 5.43 -3.93
CA ALA A 65 -10.25 4.67 -2.68
C ALA A 65 -10.43 5.57 -1.47
N LYS A 66 -11.11 5.03 -0.46
CA LYS A 66 -11.07 5.58 0.89
C LYS A 66 -10.09 4.76 1.71
N LEU A 67 -9.02 5.40 2.18
CA LEU A 67 -8.04 4.83 3.07
C LEU A 67 -8.29 5.31 4.50
N THR A 68 -8.67 4.40 5.38
CA THR A 68 -8.78 4.65 6.82
C THR A 68 -7.53 4.14 7.51
N VAL A 69 -6.78 5.00 8.18
CA VAL A 69 -5.62 4.64 9.02
C VAL A 69 -5.99 4.75 10.50
N LEU A 70 -5.60 3.74 11.26
CA LEU A 70 -5.78 3.64 12.71
C LEU A 70 -4.41 3.72 13.39
N ILE A 71 -4.23 4.72 14.25
CA ILE A 71 -3.01 4.97 15.02
C ILE A 71 -3.39 4.94 16.50
N GLY A 72 -3.22 3.78 17.14
CA GLY A 72 -3.79 3.55 18.47
C GLY A 72 -5.32 3.71 18.43
N SER A 73 -5.84 4.71 19.14
CA SER A 73 -7.27 5.06 19.16
C SER A 73 -7.65 6.14 18.13
N GLU A 74 -6.67 6.75 17.47
CA GLU A 74 -6.91 7.78 16.46
C GLU A 74 -7.29 7.15 15.11
N LYS A 75 -8.28 7.73 14.44
CA LYS A 75 -8.71 7.33 13.09
C LYS A 75 -8.56 8.51 12.13
N LYS A 76 -7.89 8.29 11.00
CA LYS A 76 -7.77 9.25 9.88
C LYS A 76 -8.31 8.64 8.60
N ASP A 77 -9.11 9.39 7.87
CA ASP A 77 -9.66 8.97 6.59
C ASP A 77 -9.05 9.84 5.48
N PHE A 78 -8.59 9.20 4.41
CA PHE A 78 -8.02 9.86 3.23
C PHE A 78 -8.73 9.38 1.98
N GLU A 79 -9.02 10.29 1.06
CA GLU A 79 -9.53 9.95 -0.27
C GLU A 79 -8.36 9.95 -1.26
N LEU A 80 -8.18 8.82 -1.95
CA LEU A 80 -7.14 8.61 -2.94
C LEU A 80 -7.80 8.60 -4.32
N LEU A 81 -7.24 9.39 -5.23
CA LEU A 81 -7.74 9.58 -6.59
C LEU A 81 -6.75 8.98 -7.61
N PRO A 82 -7.20 8.64 -8.83
CA PRO A 82 -6.30 8.12 -9.86
C PRO A 82 -5.20 9.12 -10.21
N ASN A 83 -3.97 8.64 -10.21
CA ASN A 83 -2.79 9.35 -10.70
C ASN A 83 -1.82 8.32 -11.28
N GLU A 84 -1.38 8.48 -12.54
CA GLU A 84 -0.31 7.68 -13.17
C GLU A 84 -0.26 6.18 -12.77
N GLY A 85 -1.36 5.44 -13.00
CA GLY A 85 -1.40 4.00 -12.75
C GLY A 85 -1.59 3.57 -11.30
N LYS A 86 -1.84 4.50 -10.38
CA LYS A 86 -2.11 4.24 -8.95
C LYS A 86 -3.25 5.13 -8.43
N LEU A 87 -3.76 4.80 -7.24
CA LEU A 87 -4.61 5.73 -6.48
C LEU A 87 -3.71 6.46 -5.49
N GLU A 88 -3.73 7.79 -5.49
CA GLU A 88 -2.83 8.59 -4.67
C GLU A 88 -3.56 9.76 -4.00
N VAL A 89 -3.05 10.13 -2.83
CA VAL A 89 -3.26 11.45 -2.23
C VAL A 89 -1.89 12.01 -1.81
N LYS A 90 -1.66 13.29 -2.11
CA LYS A 90 -0.47 14.04 -1.67
C LYS A 90 -0.81 14.84 -0.42
N GLY A 91 0.19 15.08 0.41
CA GLY A 91 -0.01 15.80 1.67
C GLY A 91 1.19 15.65 2.57
N ASN A 92 0.96 15.73 3.88
CA ASN A 92 2.00 15.55 4.88
C ASN A 92 1.53 14.47 5.86
N PHE A 93 2.14 13.28 5.77
CA PHE A 93 1.67 12.09 6.47
C PHE A 93 2.72 11.61 7.48
N ALA A 94 2.26 11.31 8.69
CA ALA A 94 3.05 10.66 9.73
C ALA A 94 2.33 9.37 10.11
N ILE A 95 2.68 8.28 9.43
CA ILE A 95 2.12 6.95 9.66
C ILE A 95 3.16 6.14 10.45
N PRO A 96 2.97 5.93 11.76
CA PRO A 96 3.92 5.19 12.57
C PRO A 96 3.85 3.68 12.28
N LYS A 97 4.96 2.98 12.51
CA LYS A 97 4.98 1.52 12.54
C LYS A 97 3.99 0.98 13.58
N GLY A 98 3.29 -0.09 13.25
CA GLY A 98 2.22 -0.69 14.05
C GLY A 98 0.83 -0.09 13.79
N ALA A 99 0.72 0.95 12.96
CA ALA A 99 -0.57 1.46 12.51
C ALA A 99 -1.30 0.39 11.67
N LYS A 100 -2.63 0.43 11.69
CA LYS A 100 -3.46 -0.41 10.81
C LYS A 100 -4.08 0.45 9.74
N ALA A 101 -4.26 -0.08 8.54
CA ALA A 101 -4.96 0.63 7.48
C ALA A 101 -6.02 -0.24 6.83
N ILE A 102 -7.12 0.37 6.40
CA ILE A 102 -8.21 -0.27 5.67
C ILE A 102 -8.46 0.57 4.43
N ALA A 103 -8.24 -0.01 3.25
CA ALA A 103 -8.56 0.62 1.99
C ALA A 103 -9.86 0.03 1.43
N VAL A 104 -10.85 0.88 1.19
CA VAL A 104 -12.04 0.54 0.40
C VAL A 104 -11.87 1.14 -0.98
N ILE A 105 -11.63 0.29 -1.95
CA ILE A 105 -11.22 0.64 -3.31
C ILE A 105 -12.40 0.36 -4.24
N LYS A 106 -12.79 1.35 -5.03
CA LYS A 106 -13.81 1.25 -6.06
C LYS A 106 -13.13 1.41 -7.40
N ILE A 107 -13.12 0.36 -8.21
CA ILE A 107 -12.58 0.40 -9.57
C ILE A 107 -13.55 -0.30 -10.51
N LYS A 108 -13.90 0.33 -11.64
CA LYS A 108 -14.91 -0.19 -12.57
C LYS A 108 -16.20 -0.57 -11.81
N ALA A 109 -16.67 -1.82 -11.94
CA ALA A 109 -17.82 -2.35 -11.21
C ALA A 109 -17.45 -3.15 -9.93
N LYS A 110 -16.18 -3.12 -9.50
CA LYS A 110 -15.69 -3.88 -8.34
C LYS A 110 -15.47 -2.95 -7.14
N VAL A 111 -15.86 -3.45 -5.96
CA VAL A 111 -15.48 -2.88 -4.66
C VAL A 111 -14.59 -3.89 -3.93
N ILE A 112 -13.38 -3.47 -3.58
CA ILE A 112 -12.33 -4.27 -2.94
C ILE A 112 -12.04 -3.66 -1.58
N THR A 113 -11.89 -4.50 -0.55
CA THR A 113 -11.51 -4.04 0.79
C THR A 113 -10.20 -4.72 1.19
N ALA A 114 -9.13 -3.94 1.28
CA ALA A 114 -7.80 -4.40 1.70
C ALA A 114 -7.52 -3.94 3.14
N ARG A 115 -6.88 -4.78 3.95
CA ARG A 115 -6.53 -4.49 5.36
C ARG A 115 -5.04 -4.71 5.57
N PHE A 116 -4.36 -3.71 6.11
CA PHE A 116 -2.91 -3.68 6.27
C PHE A 116 -2.51 -3.55 7.74
N ASN A 117 -1.38 -4.16 8.09
CA ASN A 117 -0.60 -3.85 9.29
C ASN A 117 0.70 -3.19 8.82
N LEU A 118 0.95 -1.95 9.23
CA LEU A 118 2.07 -1.11 8.81
C LEU A 118 3.23 -1.14 9.82
#